data_AF-A0A3B0USM4-F1
#
_entry.id   AF-A0A3B0USM4-F1
#
_cell.length_a   1.000
_cell.length_b   1.000
_cell.length_c   1.000
_cell.angle_alpha   90.00
_cell.angle_beta   90.00
_cell.angle_gamma   90.00
#
_symmetry.space_group_name_H-M   'P 1'
#
loop_
_entity.id
_entity.type
_entity.pdbx_description
1 polymer ?
#
loop_
_entity_poly.entity_id
_entity_poly.type
_entity_poly.pdbx_seq_one_letter_code
_entity_poly.pdbx_strand_id
1 'polypeptide(L)'
;MRHSKIFLADETNQNWLPMTETPYDQEVVLQIALAQYPDLIPGDQINPDNPRRWLLVRRELGIPGEMGGGNLWSLDHLFLDQDGIPTFVECKRSQDTRGRREVVAQMLDYAANGTELPNLYAPIFAKSD
;
A
#
# COMPACT_ATOMS: atom_id res chain seq x y z
N MET A 1 -2.10 -25.04 17.88
CA MET A 1 -1.47 -24.40 16.70
C MET A 1 -0.20 -23.72 17.17
N ARG A 2 0.95 -23.89 16.50
CA ARG A 2 2.17 -23.15 16.84
C ARG A 2 2.04 -21.76 16.23
N HIS A 3 1.88 -20.73 17.07
CA HIS A 3 2.06 -19.35 16.61
C HIS A 3 3.56 -19.15 16.35
N SER A 4 3.91 -18.85 15.10
CA SER A 4 5.26 -18.41 14.75
C SER A 4 5.55 -17.12 15.51
N LYS A 5 6.72 -17.01 16.15
CA LYS A 5 7.17 -15.78 16.81
C LYS A 5 8.21 -15.11 15.93
N ILE A 6 8.05 -13.80 15.72
CA ILE A 6 9.04 -12.97 15.03
C ILE A 6 10.01 -12.44 16.09
N PHE A 7 11.31 -12.42 15.79
CA PHE A 7 12.35 -11.85 16.64
C PHE A 7 13.15 -10.84 15.83
N LEU A 8 13.47 -9.70 16.43
CA LEU A 8 14.43 -8.73 15.90
C LEU A 8 15.81 -9.06 16.47
N ALA A 9 16.76 -9.34 15.59
CA ALA A 9 18.17 -9.53 15.97
C ALA A 9 18.87 -8.18 16.09
N ASP A 10 19.81 -8.06 17.03
CA ASP A 10 20.75 -6.95 17.05
C ASP A 10 21.84 -7.10 15.97
N GLU A 11 22.67 -6.07 15.78
CA GLU A 11 23.75 -6.08 14.78
C GLU A 11 24.77 -7.22 14.98
N THR A 12 24.83 -7.79 16.19
CA THR A 12 25.77 -8.86 16.55
C THR A 12 25.17 -10.27 16.38
N ASN A 13 23.86 -10.38 16.13
CA ASN A 13 23.08 -11.63 16.18
C ASN A 13 23.17 -12.40 17.51
N GLN A 14 23.56 -11.71 18.60
CA GLN A 14 23.70 -12.33 19.92
C GLN A 14 22.49 -12.04 20.80
N ASN A 15 21.77 -10.94 20.56
CA ASN A 15 20.53 -10.64 21.24
C ASN A 15 19.33 -10.68 20.30
N TRP A 16 18.25 -11.25 20.81
CA TRP A 16 17.01 -11.46 20.08
C TRP A 16 15.85 -10.86 20.86
N LEU A 17 15.22 -9.81 20.31
CA LEU A 17 14.06 -9.18 20.90
C LEU A 17 12.78 -9.81 20.33
N PRO A 18 11.96 -10.51 21.13
CA PRO A 18 10.69 -11.04 20.64
C PRO A 18 9.76 -9.90 20.23
N MET A 19 9.21 -9.99 19.02
CA MET A 19 8.15 -9.11 18.56
C MET A 19 6.80 -9.73 18.92
N THR A 20 5.91 -8.89 19.44
CA THR A 20 4.53 -9.28 19.75
C THR A 20 3.65 -8.86 18.59
N GLU A 21 3.08 -9.84 17.88
CA GLU A 21 2.04 -9.61 16.89
C GLU A 21 0.90 -8.83 17.52
N THR A 22 0.61 -7.67 16.97
CA THR A 22 -0.45 -6.78 17.44
C THR A 22 -1.35 -6.51 16.24
N PRO A 23 -2.60 -6.99 16.26
CA PRO A 23 -3.52 -6.74 15.17
C PRO A 23 -3.82 -5.25 15.08
N TYR A 24 -4.07 -4.78 13.86
CA TYR A 24 -4.55 -3.43 13.64
C TYR A 24 -6.07 -3.44 13.78
N ASP A 25 -6.58 -2.72 14.78
CA ASP A 25 -8.03 -2.67 15.05
C ASP A 25 -8.82 -2.01 13.90
N GLN A 26 -8.17 -1.11 13.15
CA GLN A 26 -8.79 -0.31 12.10
C GLN A 26 -7.82 -0.02 10.94
N GLU A 27 -8.35 0.06 9.71
CA GLU A 27 -7.59 0.37 8.49
C GLU A 27 -6.84 1.70 8.60
N VAL A 28 -7.42 2.67 9.33
CA VAL A 28 -6.81 3.98 9.59
C VAL A 28 -5.42 3.87 10.25
N VAL A 29 -5.19 2.85 11.07
CA VAL A 29 -3.89 2.69 11.74
C VAL A 29 -2.82 2.26 10.73
N LEU A 30 -3.16 1.35 9.81
CA LEU A 30 -2.26 0.96 8.72
C LEU A 30 -2.02 2.13 7.76
N GLN A 31 -3.07 2.90 7.44
CA GLN A 31 -2.95 4.10 6.63
C GLN A 31 -1.97 5.11 7.23
N ILE A 32 -2.10 5.39 8.53
CA ILE A 32 -1.17 6.29 9.24
C ILE A 32 0.25 5.73 9.21
N ALA A 33 0.42 4.43 9.46
CA ALA A 33 1.73 3.78 9.47
C ALA A 33 2.43 3.88 8.10
N LEU A 34 1.74 3.59 6.99
CA LEU A 34 2.31 3.70 5.65
C LEU A 34 2.63 5.15 5.26
N ALA A 35 1.83 6.12 5.73
CA ALA A 35 2.12 7.52 5.48
C ALA A 35 3.36 8.02 6.24
N GLN A 36 3.60 7.50 7.44
CA GLN A 36 4.75 7.84 8.27
C GLN A 36 6.02 7.08 7.88
N TYR A 37 5.86 5.83 7.45
CA TYR A 37 6.95 4.91 7.11
C TYR A 37 6.67 4.27 5.74
N PRO A 38 6.87 5.00 4.63
CA PRO A 38 6.63 4.47 3.28
C PRO A 38 7.44 3.21 2.95
N ASP A 39 8.60 3.03 3.58
CA ASP A 39 9.46 1.84 3.42
C ASP A 39 8.80 0.53 3.91
N LEU A 40 7.67 0.61 4.62
CA LEU A 40 6.84 -0.55 4.91
C LEU A 40 6.22 -1.18 3.64
N ILE A 41 6.16 -0.43 2.54
CA ILE A 41 5.82 -0.97 1.23
C ILE A 41 7.09 -1.61 0.63
N PRO A 42 7.12 -2.93 0.38
CA PRO A 42 8.34 -3.65 0.06
C PRO A 42 8.79 -3.39 -1.39
N GLY A 43 9.47 -2.28 -1.61
CA GLY A 43 9.96 -1.89 -2.93
C GLY A 43 11.06 -2.80 -3.49
N ASP A 44 11.81 -3.45 -2.60
CA ASP A 44 12.83 -4.46 -2.88
C ASP A 44 12.24 -5.77 -3.42
N GLN A 45 11.05 -6.16 -2.95
CA GLN A 45 10.33 -7.32 -3.47
C GLN A 45 9.76 -7.09 -4.88
N ILE A 46 9.52 -5.83 -5.25
CA ILE A 46 9.04 -5.46 -6.59
C ILE A 46 10.17 -5.49 -7.60
N ASN A 47 11.31 -4.88 -7.27
CA ASN A 47 12.52 -4.93 -8.10
C ASN A 47 13.76 -4.97 -7.20
N PRO A 48 14.37 -6.15 -6.98
CA PRO A 48 15.52 -6.28 -6.11
C PRO A 48 16.76 -5.52 -6.59
N ASP A 49 16.94 -5.38 -7.92
CA ASP A 49 18.11 -4.72 -8.52
C ASP A 49 17.99 -3.18 -8.48
N ASN A 50 16.76 -2.66 -8.45
CA ASN A 50 16.47 -1.24 -8.27
C ASN A 50 15.23 -1.08 -7.37
N PRO A 51 15.37 -1.25 -6.04
CA PRO A 51 14.26 -1.20 -5.10
C PRO A 51 13.47 0.10 -5.22
N ARG A 52 12.14 0.00 -5.23
CA ARG A 52 11.25 1.16 -5.27
C ARG A 52 11.39 1.97 -3.99
N ARG A 53 11.63 3.27 -4.14
CA ARG A 53 11.71 4.24 -3.03
C ARG A 53 10.47 5.11 -3.07
N TRP A 54 9.62 4.96 -2.07
CA TRP A 54 8.29 5.54 -2.10
C TRP A 54 8.28 6.96 -1.55
N LEU A 55 7.69 7.87 -2.33
CA LEU A 55 7.35 9.22 -1.91
C LEU A 55 5.83 9.32 -1.82
N LEU A 56 5.30 9.56 -0.62
CA LEU A 56 3.89 9.84 -0.46
C LEU A 56 3.57 11.20 -1.09
N VAL A 57 2.68 11.21 -2.09
CA VAL A 57 2.21 12.43 -2.73
C VAL A 57 0.95 12.94 -2.06
N ARG A 58 -0.02 12.05 -1.82
CA ARG A 58 -1.33 12.43 -1.29
C ARG A 58 -2.01 11.29 -0.54
N ARG A 59 -2.70 11.65 0.54
CA ARG A 59 -3.65 10.80 1.25
C ARG A 59 -5.08 11.16 0.82
N GLU A 60 -5.99 10.20 0.87
CA GLU A 60 -7.42 10.39 0.59
C GLU A 60 -7.65 11.12 -0.74
N LEU A 61 -7.06 10.56 -1.79
CA LEU A 61 -7.19 11.11 -3.14
C LEU A 61 -8.60 10.83 -3.65
N GLY A 62 -9.42 11.87 -3.71
CA GLY A 62 -10.71 11.82 -4.38
C GLY A 62 -10.54 11.53 -5.88
N ILE A 63 -11.21 10.49 -6.36
CA ILE A 63 -11.24 10.08 -7.76
C ILE A 63 -12.61 10.46 -8.34
N PRO A 64 -12.65 11.32 -9.38
CA PRO A 64 -13.88 11.64 -10.10
C PRO A 64 -14.48 10.39 -10.75
N GLY A 65 -15.80 10.23 -10.65
CA GLY A 65 -16.52 9.13 -11.32
C GLY A 65 -16.56 9.25 -12.85
N GLU A 66 -16.38 10.46 -13.33
CA GLU A 66 -16.43 10.86 -14.74
C GLU A 66 -15.60 12.15 -14.92
N MET A 67 -15.12 12.41 -16.14
CA MET A 67 -14.38 13.63 -16.45
C MET A 67 -15.25 14.87 -16.20
N GLY A 68 -14.86 15.71 -15.23
CA GLY A 68 -15.59 16.92 -14.85
C GLY A 68 -16.72 16.71 -13.84
N GLY A 69 -16.94 15.48 -13.37
CA GLY A 69 -17.90 15.15 -12.31
C GLY A 69 -17.32 15.31 -10.90
N GLY A 70 -18.18 15.17 -9.89
CA GLY A 70 -17.76 15.14 -8.49
C GLY A 70 -16.95 13.88 -8.14
N ASN A 71 -16.14 13.96 -7.09
CA ASN A 71 -15.42 12.80 -6.56
C ASN A 71 -16.42 11.76 -6.10
N LEU A 72 -16.44 10.59 -6.74
CA LEU A 72 -17.31 9.48 -6.33
C LEU A 72 -16.61 8.55 -5.34
N TRP A 73 -15.27 8.51 -5.38
CA TRP A 73 -14.46 7.57 -4.61
C TRP A 73 -13.25 8.26 -3.98
N SER A 74 -12.63 7.61 -2.99
CA SER A 74 -11.41 8.06 -2.34
C SER A 74 -10.42 6.91 -2.30
N LEU A 75 -9.21 7.14 -2.81
CA LEU A 75 -8.06 6.25 -2.67
C LEU A 75 -7.30 6.62 -1.39
N ASP A 76 -6.88 5.62 -0.61
CA ASP A 76 -6.17 5.89 0.64
C ASP A 76 -4.85 6.64 0.42
N HIS A 77 -3.99 6.17 -0.50
CA HIS A 77 -2.70 6.81 -0.79
C HIS A 77 -2.30 6.76 -2.26
N LEU A 78 -1.71 7.87 -2.72
CA LEU A 78 -0.94 7.97 -3.95
C LEU A 78 0.54 8.13 -3.60
N PHE A 79 1.36 7.20 -4.06
CA PHE A 79 2.82 7.27 -3.99
C PHE A 79 3.43 7.50 -5.37
N LEU A 80 4.65 8.03 -5.39
CA LEU A 80 5.55 8.01 -6.55
C LEU A 80 6.81 7.24 -6.18
N ASP A 81 7.46 6.64 -7.17
CA ASP A 81 8.81 6.10 -7.02
C ASP A 81 9.88 7.03 -7.63
N GLN A 82 11.14 6.58 -7.58
CA GLN A 82 12.28 7.30 -8.15
C GLN A 82 12.22 7.53 -9.66
N ASP A 83 11.43 6.76 -10.39
CA ASP A 83 11.27 6.86 -11.84
C ASP A 83 10.05 7.73 -12.21
N GLY A 84 9.41 8.35 -11.22
CA GLY A 84 8.20 9.17 -11.40
C GLY A 84 6.96 8.32 -11.66
N ILE A 85 6.98 7.05 -11.29
CA ILE A 85 5.87 6.13 -11.52
C ILE A 85 4.87 6.20 -10.37
N PRO A 86 3.60 6.56 -10.64
CA PRO A 86 2.56 6.57 -9.62
C PRO A 86 2.15 5.16 -9.23
N THR A 87 1.96 4.97 -7.93
CA THR A 87 1.48 3.74 -7.33
C THR A 87 0.33 4.07 -6.41
N PHE A 88 -0.81 3.45 -6.68
CA PHE A 88 -2.00 3.55 -5.84
C PHE A 88 -1.97 2.47 -4.77
N VAL A 89 -2.19 2.87 -3.53
CA VAL A 89 -2.14 1.97 -2.37
C VAL A 89 -3.44 2.09 -1.60
N GLU A 90 -4.09 0.95 -1.42
CA GLU A 90 -5.32 0.81 -0.63
C GLU A 90 -5.02 -0.07 0.60
N CYS A 91 -5.46 0.38 1.77
CA CYS A 91 -5.29 -0.33 3.02
C CYS A 91 -6.53 -1.17 3.30
N LYS A 92 -6.35 -2.47 3.56
CA LYS A 92 -7.43 -3.36 3.98
C LYS A 92 -6.99 -4.28 5.10
N ARG A 93 -7.92 -4.64 5.98
CA ARG A 93 -7.67 -5.65 7.02
C ARG A 93 -7.40 -7.02 6.36
N SER A 94 -6.46 -7.82 6.90
CA SER A 94 -6.14 -9.16 6.35
C SER A 94 -7.38 -10.05 6.22
N GLN A 95 -8.27 -9.96 7.22
CA GLN A 95 -9.52 -10.71 7.37
C GLN A 95 -10.59 -10.34 6.33
N ASP A 96 -10.50 -9.16 5.70
CA ASP A 96 -11.40 -8.81 4.61
C ASP A 96 -10.84 -9.34 3.28
N THR A 97 -11.43 -10.45 2.84
CA THR A 97 -11.08 -11.12 1.58
C THR A 97 -12.02 -10.75 0.43
N ARG A 98 -13.10 -9.99 0.68
CA ARG A 98 -14.12 -9.67 -0.33
C ARG A 98 -13.79 -8.39 -1.12
N GLY A 99 -13.17 -7.38 -0.50
CA GLY A 99 -12.85 -6.10 -1.16
C GLY A 99 -11.74 -6.14 -2.22
N ARG A 100 -10.95 -7.22 -2.33
CA ARG A 100 -9.77 -7.29 -3.19
C ARG A 100 -10.05 -7.25 -4.70
N ARG A 101 -11.22 -7.73 -5.16
CA ARG A 101 -11.56 -7.78 -6.60
C ARG A 101 -12.27 -6.52 -7.11
N GLU A 102 -13.01 -5.84 -6.24
CA GLU A 102 -13.72 -4.61 -6.60
C GLU A 102 -12.72 -3.46 -6.81
N VAL A 103 -11.73 -3.30 -5.93
CA VAL A 103 -10.75 -2.20 -6.03
C VAL A 103 -9.87 -2.33 -7.28
N VAL A 104 -9.43 -3.54 -7.65
CA VAL A 104 -8.64 -3.75 -8.89
C VAL A 104 -9.47 -3.44 -10.14
N ALA A 105 -10.71 -3.92 -10.20
CA ALA A 105 -11.59 -3.67 -11.34
C ALA A 105 -11.86 -2.17 -11.53
N GLN A 106 -12.10 -1.44 -10.44
CA GLN A 106 -12.38 -0.01 -10.45
C GLN A 106 -11.15 0.84 -10.80
N MET A 107 -9.95 0.43 -10.37
CA MET A 107 -8.70 1.08 -10.77
C MET A 107 -8.36 0.85 -12.24
N LEU A 108 -8.68 -0.34 -12.78
CA LEU A 108 -8.58 -0.62 -14.20
C LEU A 108 -9.57 0.25 -15.00
N ASP A 109 -10.79 0.44 -14.49
CA ASP A 109 -11.77 1.35 -15.12
C ASP A 109 -11.28 2.81 -15.12
N TYR A 110 -10.60 3.28 -14.07
CA TYR A 110 -10.00 4.61 -14.06
C TYR A 110 -8.79 4.74 -15.00
N ALA A 111 -7.88 3.75 -14.99
CA ALA A 111 -6.74 3.74 -15.91
C ALA A 111 -7.18 3.62 -17.38
N ALA A 112 -8.33 2.99 -17.65
CA ALA A 112 -8.92 2.86 -18.98
C ALA A 112 -9.72 4.10 -19.42
N ASN A 113 -10.38 4.81 -18.49
CA ASN A 113 -11.21 5.99 -18.79
C ASN A 113 -10.49 7.35 -18.61
N GLY A 114 -9.35 7.36 -17.91
CA GLY A 114 -8.53 8.54 -17.62
C GLY A 114 -7.19 8.48 -18.35
N THR A 115 -7.07 9.21 -19.46
CA THR A 115 -5.81 9.42 -20.17
C THR A 115 -4.73 10.05 -19.29
N GLU A 116 -3.51 9.51 -19.42
CA GLU A 116 -2.19 10.02 -18.97
C GLU A 116 -1.65 9.62 -17.59
N LEU A 117 -1.47 8.31 -17.34
CA LEU A 117 -0.33 7.83 -16.56
C LEU A 117 0.35 6.66 -17.30
N PRO A 118 1.38 6.92 -18.14
CA PRO A 118 1.93 5.93 -19.06
C PRO A 118 2.57 4.70 -18.39
N ASN A 119 2.78 4.71 -17.08
CA ASN A 119 3.63 3.74 -16.39
C ASN A 119 3.05 3.27 -15.04
N LEU A 120 1.75 3.02 -14.90
CA LEU A 120 1.21 2.51 -13.62
C LEU A 120 1.76 1.10 -13.34
N TYR A 121 2.52 0.90 -12.25
CA TYR A 121 2.67 -0.44 -11.68
C TYR A 121 1.38 -0.83 -10.96
N ALA A 122 1.03 -2.12 -11.03
CA ALA A 122 -0.18 -2.70 -10.47
C ALA A 122 -0.49 -2.21 -9.04
N PRO A 123 -1.78 -2.14 -8.64
CA PRO A 123 -2.16 -1.67 -7.31
C PRO A 123 -1.52 -2.50 -6.19
N ILE A 124 -0.96 -1.82 -5.20
CA ILE A 124 -0.41 -2.47 -4.01
C ILE A 124 -1.49 -2.53 -2.94
N PHE A 125 -1.83 -3.74 -2.51
CA PHE A 125 -2.72 -3.98 -1.38
C PHE A 125 -1.88 -4.20 -0.13
N ALA A 126 -1.88 -3.22 0.76
CA ALA A 126 -1.30 -3.39 2.09
C ALA A 126 -2.29 -4.12 2.99
N LYS A 127 -1.82 -5.18 3.64
CA LYS A 127 -2.61 -5.95 4.61
C LYS A 127 -1.91 -5.91 5.97
N SER A 128 -2.71 -5.69 7.00
CA SER A 128 -2.32 -5.96 8.39
C SER A 128 -2.61 -7.42 8.70
N ASP A 129 -1.61 -8.24 8.99
CA ASP A 129 -1.84 -9.62 9.48
C ASP A 129 -2.65 -9.62 10.78
#